data_AF-A0A7S3WPE1-F1
#
_entry.id   AF-A0A7S3WPE1-F1
#
_cell.length_a   1.000
_cell.length_b   1.000
_cell.length_c   1.000
_cell.angle_alpha   90.00
_cell.angle_beta   90.00
_cell.angle_gamma   90.00
#
_symmetry.space_group_name_H-M   'P 1'
#
loop_
_entity.id
_entity.type
_entity.pdbx_description
1 polymer ?
#
loop_
_entity_poly.entity_id
_entity_poly.type
_entity_poly.pdbx_seq_one_letter_code
_entity_poly.pdbx_strand_id
1 'polypeptide(L)'
;GGSGGGEEAGAEGDDPPLPFVITPHLDQSAMFGAVHAALAAGQSVGIFPEGGSHDRASLLPLKAGIAMMALGAVAKHPHLRLKLVPVGLHYFSGHKFRSRVFLDIGEPLDVPPSLLQRYYEGGEAQKGATAALLSVVETALAAVTVSAPDYETLEFFWTLRRLIKTGTGPMSLSQQVNFARLFAAAHTRAVAEAEPPTDDDAGSPEAPPRTDVSEGGGGRLSLGTLTRLKAMAAEYNSTLKSFGLRDYQVVSVMAHMGRGRAASLLALRALLLVVYAVCLAPASVLGLPLLLARGVASLKARQAVAKSSVKLKGTDVVATWKLLVALVLVPLMWCGYTAAACILGEALPPPWSDEVCLLAFFFLPFLAYGAVLAGDRLLGVARSLPPLLAVVLYPDYRWQIVDQRRALLEAMQALVDEHGWLDEERGAPSPVASPLQSPQTPPLRSG
;
A
#
# COMPACT_ATOMS: atom_id res chain seq x y z
N GLY A 1 69.70 -31.85 -13.55
CA GLY A 1 69.78 -32.77 -14.70
C GLY A 1 68.48 -33.52 -14.81
N GLY A 2 67.92 -33.62 -16.02
CA GLY A 2 66.67 -34.33 -16.38
C GLY A 2 65.42 -33.48 -16.11
N SER A 3 64.67 -32.89 -17.06
CA SER A 3 64.15 -33.28 -18.39
C SER A 3 62.92 -34.20 -18.37
N GLY A 4 61.82 -33.71 -18.96
CA GLY A 4 60.62 -34.44 -19.40
C GLY A 4 59.40 -34.15 -18.51
N GLY A 5 58.34 -33.45 -18.92
CA GLY A 5 57.80 -33.25 -20.26
C GLY A 5 56.50 -34.05 -20.38
N GLY A 6 55.36 -33.40 -20.16
CA GLY A 6 54.02 -33.96 -20.26
C GLY A 6 52.95 -32.88 -20.08
N GLU A 7 52.66 -32.16 -21.16
CA GLU A 7 51.34 -31.54 -21.43
C GLU A 7 50.34 -32.69 -21.66
N GLU A 8 49.07 -32.63 -21.26
CA GLU A 8 48.06 -31.70 -21.78
C GLU A 8 46.87 -31.46 -20.83
N ALA A 9 46.40 -30.21 -20.88
CA ALA A 9 45.02 -29.71 -20.94
C ALA A 9 43.98 -30.00 -19.85
N GLY A 10 43.50 -28.91 -19.24
CA GLY A 10 42.17 -28.81 -18.62
C GLY A 10 42.18 -28.10 -17.27
N ALA A 11 42.36 -26.78 -17.25
CA ALA A 11 42.10 -25.97 -16.05
C ALA A 11 41.29 -24.74 -16.46
N GLU A 12 40.00 -24.81 -16.15
CA GLU A 12 39.06 -23.69 -16.10
C GLU A 12 39.68 -22.49 -15.37
N GLY A 13 39.29 -21.29 -15.80
CA GLY A 13 39.80 -20.02 -15.29
C GLY A 13 39.79 -19.97 -13.77
N ASP A 14 40.98 -19.86 -13.21
CA ASP A 14 41.26 -19.64 -11.80
C ASP A 14 41.01 -18.15 -11.47
N ASP A 15 39.74 -17.73 -11.50
CA ASP A 15 39.35 -16.42 -10.97
C ASP A 15 39.53 -16.46 -9.44
N PRO A 16 40.33 -15.54 -8.85
CA PRO A 16 40.53 -15.54 -7.41
C PRO A 16 39.19 -15.35 -6.69
N PRO A 17 38.92 -16.09 -5.59
CA PRO A 17 37.66 -16.02 -4.88
C PRO A 17 37.40 -14.58 -4.45
N LEU A 18 36.28 -14.02 -4.90
CA LEU A 18 35.88 -12.66 -4.57
C LEU A 18 35.84 -12.49 -3.04
N PRO A 19 36.49 -11.45 -2.47
CA PRO A 19 36.47 -11.23 -1.04
C PRO A 19 35.04 -10.94 -0.59
N PHE A 20 34.43 -11.88 0.13
CA PHE A 20 33.12 -11.69 0.73
C PHE A 20 33.28 -11.30 2.20
N VAL A 21 32.57 -10.25 2.60
CA VAL A 21 32.54 -9.80 4.00
C VAL A 21 31.39 -10.52 4.69
N ILE A 22 31.72 -11.48 5.56
CA ILE A 22 30.72 -12.09 6.44
C ILE A 22 30.38 -11.06 7.52
N THR A 23 29.14 -10.59 7.52
CA THR A 23 28.65 -9.71 8.59
C THR A 23 28.55 -10.54 9.88
N PRO A 24 29.13 -10.07 11.01
CA PRO A 24 29.07 -10.82 12.27
C PRO A 24 27.63 -11.05 12.71
N HIS A 25 27.37 -12.18 13.36
CA HIS A 25 26.06 -12.51 13.90
C HIS A 25 25.61 -11.41 14.87
N LEU A 26 24.60 -10.65 14.47
CA LEU A 26 24.06 -9.57 15.28
C LEU A 26 23.21 -10.16 16.41
N ASP A 27 23.58 -9.89 17.66
CA ASP A 27 22.75 -10.25 18.81
C ASP A 27 21.47 -9.39 18.82
N GLN A 28 20.32 -10.05 18.64
CA GLN A 28 19.01 -9.40 18.59
C GLN A 28 18.32 -9.38 19.96
N SER A 29 18.95 -9.91 21.01
CA SER A 29 18.36 -10.07 22.35
C SER A 29 17.92 -8.74 22.96
N ALA A 30 18.72 -7.67 22.79
CA ALA A 30 18.38 -6.34 23.27
C ALA A 30 17.14 -5.77 22.55
N MET A 31 17.05 -5.95 21.24
CA MET A 31 15.91 -5.50 20.43
C MET A 31 14.63 -6.25 20.82
N PHE A 32 14.69 -7.57 20.93
CA PHE A 32 13.54 -8.37 21.40
C PHE A 32 13.12 -7.99 22.82
N GLY A 33 14.06 -7.75 23.72
CA GLY A 33 13.78 -7.25 25.07
C GLY A 33 12.99 -5.95 25.06
N ALA A 34 13.41 -4.98 24.24
CA ALA A 34 12.71 -3.70 24.11
C ALA A 34 11.29 -3.86 23.53
N VAL A 35 11.13 -4.71 22.50
CA VAL A 35 9.81 -5.00 21.91
C VAL A 35 8.87 -5.63 22.94
N HIS A 36 9.34 -6.62 23.70
CA HIS A 36 8.51 -7.26 24.73
C HIS A 36 8.07 -6.26 25.81
N ALA A 37 8.97 -5.39 26.27
CA ALA A 37 8.65 -4.37 27.26
C ALA A 37 7.63 -3.34 26.74
N ALA A 38 7.77 -2.90 25.48
CA ALA A 38 6.83 -1.98 24.83
C ALA A 38 5.43 -2.61 24.71
N LEU A 39 5.35 -3.87 24.25
CA LEU A 39 4.08 -4.60 24.15
C LEU A 39 3.43 -4.81 25.53
N ALA A 40 4.23 -5.13 26.56
CA ALA A 40 3.74 -5.26 27.94
C ALA A 40 3.20 -3.93 28.51
N ALA A 41 3.76 -2.80 28.09
CA ALA A 41 3.28 -1.46 28.45
C ALA A 41 2.03 -1.01 27.66
N GLY A 42 1.48 -1.87 26.80
CA GLY A 42 0.31 -1.56 25.97
C GLY A 42 0.62 -0.69 24.75
N GLN A 43 1.89 -0.62 24.32
CA GLN A 43 2.29 0.08 23.10
C GLN A 43 2.15 -0.82 21.87
N SER A 44 2.19 -0.21 20.67
CA SER A 44 2.06 -0.91 19.38
C SER A 44 3.39 -0.92 18.63
N VAL A 45 3.66 -2.01 17.90
CA VAL A 45 4.86 -2.16 17.07
C VAL A 45 4.45 -2.43 15.63
N GLY A 46 4.98 -1.61 14.70
CA GLY A 46 4.82 -1.81 13.26
C GLY A 46 6.07 -2.47 12.66
N ILE A 47 5.89 -3.54 11.89
CA ILE A 47 6.99 -4.32 11.32
C ILE A 47 6.73 -4.61 9.84
N PHE A 48 7.77 -4.50 9.02
CA PHE A 48 7.78 -4.99 7.64
C PHE A 48 8.48 -6.37 7.60
N PRO A 49 7.72 -7.48 7.48
CA PRO A 49 8.25 -8.85 7.63
C PRO A 49 9.34 -9.25 6.63
N GLU A 50 9.32 -8.65 5.45
CA GLU A 50 10.25 -8.94 4.35
C GLU A 50 11.66 -8.39 4.64
N GLY A 51 11.74 -7.33 5.45
CA GLY A 51 12.98 -6.62 5.79
C GLY A 51 13.70 -6.00 4.58
N GLY A 52 12.97 -5.72 3.49
CA GLY A 52 13.45 -5.01 2.30
C GLY A 52 12.28 -4.30 1.60
N SER A 53 12.58 -3.35 0.72
CA SER A 53 11.59 -2.75 -0.17
C SER A 53 11.84 -3.26 -1.59
N HIS A 54 10.79 -3.74 -2.25
CA HIS A 54 10.87 -4.21 -3.63
C HIS A 54 9.68 -3.77 -4.45
N ASP A 55 9.88 -3.70 -5.77
CA ASP A 55 8.83 -3.38 -6.74
C ASP A 55 8.10 -4.63 -7.26
N ARG A 56 8.41 -5.84 -6.75
CA ARG A 56 7.76 -7.09 -7.14
C ARG A 56 6.34 -7.18 -6.57
N ALA A 57 5.43 -7.81 -7.31
CA ALA A 57 4.02 -7.95 -6.94
C ALA A 57 3.78 -9.01 -5.86
N SER A 58 4.68 -9.99 -5.68
CA SER A 58 4.59 -11.07 -4.68
C SER A 58 5.37 -10.75 -3.41
N LEU A 59 4.88 -11.24 -2.27
CA LEU A 59 5.57 -11.14 -0.98
C LEU A 59 6.91 -11.87 -1.03
N LEU A 60 7.95 -11.26 -0.45
CA LEU A 60 9.18 -11.98 -0.14
C LEU A 60 8.98 -12.93 1.05
N PRO A 61 9.82 -13.97 1.19
CA PRO A 61 9.80 -14.84 2.36
C PRO A 61 9.89 -14.01 3.65
N LEU A 62 8.96 -14.24 4.57
CA LEU A 62 8.90 -13.48 5.82
C LEU A 62 10.00 -13.93 6.77
N LYS A 63 10.57 -12.97 7.51
CA LYS A 63 11.59 -13.29 8.52
C LYS A 63 10.93 -13.83 9.79
N ALA A 64 11.48 -14.94 10.31
CA ALA A 64 11.03 -15.60 11.54
C ALA A 64 11.02 -14.69 12.80
N GLY A 65 11.75 -13.57 12.76
CA GLY A 65 11.81 -12.59 13.84
C GLY A 65 10.44 -12.12 14.35
N ILE A 66 9.43 -12.01 13.48
CA ILE A 66 8.08 -11.60 13.89
C ILE A 66 7.42 -12.64 14.79
N ALA A 67 7.47 -13.91 14.39
CA ALA A 67 6.91 -14.99 15.18
C ALA A 67 7.65 -15.13 16.52
N MET A 68 8.98 -14.96 16.52
CA MET A 68 9.78 -14.97 17.74
C MET A 68 9.43 -13.83 18.70
N MET A 69 9.26 -12.60 18.19
CA MET A 69 8.84 -11.44 18.99
C MET A 69 7.45 -11.63 19.59
N ALA A 70 6.50 -12.15 18.80
CA ALA A 70 5.13 -12.37 19.24
C ALA A 70 5.04 -13.46 20.31
N LEU A 71 5.62 -14.64 20.06
CA LEU A 71 5.64 -15.74 21.03
C LEU A 71 6.44 -15.38 22.28
N GLY A 72 7.59 -14.71 22.12
CA GLY A 72 8.43 -14.26 23.23
C GLY A 72 7.74 -13.24 24.14
N ALA A 73 6.97 -12.30 23.58
CA ALA A 73 6.22 -11.31 24.36
C ALA A 73 5.12 -11.98 25.20
N VAL A 74 4.33 -12.87 24.60
CA VAL A 74 3.24 -13.58 25.28
C VAL A 74 3.78 -14.59 26.30
N ALA A 75 4.92 -15.23 25.99
CA ALA A 75 5.59 -16.16 26.92
C ALA A 75 6.15 -15.45 28.16
N LYS A 76 6.70 -14.23 28.02
CA LYS A 76 7.17 -13.42 29.16
C LYS A 76 6.03 -12.78 29.95
N HIS A 77 4.91 -12.48 29.31
CA HIS A 77 3.78 -11.78 29.90
C HIS A 77 2.47 -12.54 29.64
N PRO A 78 2.11 -13.55 30.46
CA PRO A 78 0.95 -14.41 30.23
C PRO A 78 -0.40 -13.68 30.20
N HIS A 79 -0.50 -12.49 30.82
CA HIS A 79 -1.71 -11.67 30.81
C HIS A 79 -1.85 -10.80 29.54
N LEU A 80 -0.82 -10.74 28.70
CA LEU A 80 -0.80 -9.94 27.47
C LEU A 80 -1.68 -10.59 26.40
N ARG A 81 -2.75 -9.92 26.02
CA ARG A 81 -3.58 -10.29 24.86
C ARG A 81 -3.04 -9.65 23.59
N LEU A 82 -1.92 -10.18 23.09
CA LEU A 82 -1.28 -9.67 21.87
C LEU A 82 -2.14 -9.96 20.64
N LYS A 83 -2.40 -8.92 19.84
CA LYS A 83 -3.07 -9.02 18.54
C LYS A 83 -2.09 -8.74 17.42
N LEU A 84 -2.03 -9.63 16.43
CA LEU A 84 -1.27 -9.43 15.19
C LEU A 84 -2.23 -8.93 14.12
N VAL A 85 -2.01 -7.72 13.59
CA VAL A 85 -2.88 -7.12 12.57
C VAL A 85 -2.17 -7.12 11.23
N PRO A 86 -2.59 -7.93 10.24
CA PRO A 86 -2.01 -7.90 8.91
C PRO A 86 -2.46 -6.63 8.18
N VAL A 87 -1.50 -5.96 7.53
CA VAL A 87 -1.75 -4.70 6.82
C VAL A 87 -1.13 -4.76 5.43
N GLY A 88 -1.98 -4.75 4.40
CA GLY A 88 -1.59 -4.67 3.00
C GLY A 88 -1.45 -3.22 2.54
N LEU A 89 -0.29 -2.86 2.01
CA LEU A 89 0.01 -1.52 1.49
C LEU A 89 0.13 -1.55 -0.03
N HIS A 90 -0.81 -0.93 -0.72
CA HIS A 90 -0.89 -0.95 -2.19
C HIS A 90 -0.64 0.44 -2.76
N TYR A 91 0.51 0.61 -3.42
CA TYR A 91 0.89 1.87 -4.07
C TYR A 91 0.53 1.85 -5.56
N PHE A 92 -0.48 2.61 -5.97
CA PHE A 92 -0.87 2.72 -7.40
C PHE A 92 0.16 3.45 -8.26
N SER A 93 0.93 4.36 -7.65
CA SER A 93 1.99 5.11 -8.32
C SER A 93 3.01 5.58 -7.28
N GLY A 94 3.80 4.64 -6.72
CA GLY A 94 4.77 4.93 -5.64
C GLY A 94 5.79 6.03 -5.98
N HIS A 95 6.01 6.28 -7.27
CA HIS A 95 6.91 7.32 -7.77
C HIS A 95 6.27 8.72 -7.93
N LYS A 96 4.93 8.84 -7.82
CA LYS A 96 4.22 10.13 -7.93
C LYS A 96 3.91 10.65 -6.53
N PHE A 97 4.40 11.84 -6.21
CA PHE A 97 4.10 12.51 -4.94
C PHE A 97 2.59 12.76 -4.81
N ARG A 98 2.01 12.44 -3.64
CA ARG A 98 0.56 12.49 -3.36
C ARG A 98 -0.26 11.55 -4.26
N SER A 99 0.34 10.47 -4.73
CA SER A 99 -0.41 9.38 -5.34
C SER A 99 -1.30 8.71 -4.31
N ARG A 100 -2.29 7.98 -4.82
CA ARG A 100 -3.18 7.20 -3.97
C ARG A 100 -2.39 6.01 -3.42
N VAL A 101 -2.64 5.72 -2.14
CA VAL A 101 -2.25 4.47 -1.50
C VAL A 101 -3.53 3.85 -0.98
N PHE A 102 -3.68 2.56 -1.19
CA PHE A 102 -4.75 1.78 -0.59
C PHE A 102 -4.17 0.99 0.58
N LEU A 103 -4.85 1.06 1.72
CA LEU A 103 -4.52 0.34 2.92
C LEU A 103 -5.60 -0.71 3.14
N ASP A 104 -5.20 -1.96 3.19
CA ASP A 104 -6.08 -3.09 3.48
C ASP A 104 -5.72 -3.62 4.87
N ILE A 105 -6.62 -3.42 5.83
CA ILE A 105 -6.41 -3.85 7.21
C ILE A 105 -7.19 -5.14 7.39
N GLY A 106 -6.48 -6.25 7.56
CA GLY A 106 -7.11 -7.54 7.81
C GLY A 106 -7.53 -7.72 9.26
N GLU A 107 -8.16 -8.86 9.54
CA GLU A 107 -8.68 -9.17 10.87
C GLU A 107 -7.55 -9.39 11.89
N PRO A 108 -7.68 -8.85 13.12
CA PRO A 108 -6.69 -9.09 14.17
C PRO A 108 -6.61 -10.56 14.59
N LEU A 109 -5.42 -11.14 14.53
CA LEU A 109 -5.14 -12.52 14.90
C LEU A 109 -4.68 -12.62 16.35
N ASP A 110 -5.17 -13.63 17.06
CA ASP A 110 -4.62 -14.03 18.36
C ASP A 110 -3.43 -14.98 18.19
N VAL A 111 -2.49 -14.94 19.13
CA VAL A 111 -1.45 -15.95 19.25
C VAL A 111 -2.06 -17.22 19.87
N PRO A 112 -2.13 -18.36 19.16
CA PRO A 112 -2.79 -19.55 19.68
C PRO A 112 -2.07 -20.09 20.93
N PRO A 113 -2.80 -20.39 22.03
CA PRO A 113 -2.20 -20.92 23.26
C PRO A 113 -1.43 -22.23 23.07
N SER A 114 -1.84 -23.06 22.10
CA SER A 114 -1.17 -24.31 21.74
C SER A 114 0.27 -24.10 21.24
N LEU A 115 0.56 -22.96 20.60
CA LEU A 115 1.92 -22.63 20.15
C LEU A 115 2.81 -22.19 21.31
N LEU A 116 2.23 -21.61 22.36
CA LEU A 116 2.99 -21.21 23.55
C LEU A 116 3.54 -22.43 24.30
N GLN A 117 2.76 -23.51 24.40
CA GLN A 117 3.20 -24.74 25.05
C GLN A 117 4.47 -25.31 24.37
N ARG A 118 4.44 -25.41 23.04
CA ARG A 118 5.59 -25.82 22.22
C ARG A 118 6.77 -24.83 22.31
N TYR A 119 6.48 -23.54 22.49
CA TYR A 119 7.51 -22.53 22.68
C TYR A 119 8.24 -22.69 24.01
N TYR A 120 7.53 -23.04 25.10
CA TYR A 120 8.14 -23.30 26.42
C TYR A 120 8.97 -24.59 26.46
N GLU A 121 8.63 -25.60 25.67
CA GLU A 121 9.38 -26.86 25.55
C GLU A 121 10.81 -26.66 25.00
N GLY A 122 11.05 -25.55 24.28
CA GLY A 122 12.37 -25.21 23.76
C GLY A 122 12.83 -26.07 22.57
N GLY A 123 14.03 -25.77 22.06
CA GLY A 123 14.68 -26.57 21.00
C GLY A 123 13.87 -26.65 19.70
N GLU A 124 13.68 -27.87 19.19
CA GLU A 124 12.93 -28.10 17.94
C GLU A 124 11.44 -27.77 18.06
N ALA A 125 10.83 -27.96 19.24
CA ALA A 125 9.43 -27.59 19.48
C ALA A 125 9.22 -26.07 19.35
N GLN A 126 10.18 -25.27 19.85
CA GLN A 126 10.17 -23.81 19.74
C GLN A 126 10.29 -23.34 18.28
N LYS A 127 11.18 -23.97 17.49
CA LYS A 127 11.31 -23.70 16.05
C LYS A 127 10.03 -24.06 15.31
N GLY A 128 9.43 -25.21 15.62
CA GLY A 128 8.15 -25.64 15.06
C GLY A 128 7.01 -24.67 15.39
N ALA A 129 6.93 -24.16 16.63
CA ALA A 129 5.95 -23.17 17.03
C ALA A 129 6.13 -21.83 16.27
N THR A 130 7.38 -21.41 16.10
CA THR A 130 7.74 -20.20 15.36
C THR A 130 7.35 -20.33 13.89
N ALA A 131 7.68 -21.45 13.25
CA ALA A 131 7.30 -21.73 11.86
C ALA A 131 5.78 -21.80 11.67
N ALA A 132 5.06 -22.42 12.60
CA ALA A 132 3.60 -22.49 12.54
C ALA A 132 2.95 -21.10 12.64
N LEU A 133 3.40 -20.25 13.58
CA LEU A 133 2.89 -18.89 13.68
C LEU A 133 3.25 -18.06 12.44
N LEU A 134 4.45 -18.24 11.90
CA LEU A 134 4.88 -17.55 10.67
C LEU A 134 3.96 -17.91 9.50
N SER A 135 3.61 -19.18 9.33
CA SER A 135 2.68 -19.63 8.28
C SER A 135 1.26 -19.03 8.43
N VAL A 136 0.78 -18.87 9.67
CA VAL A 136 -0.49 -18.16 9.94
C VAL A 136 -0.40 -16.69 9.53
N VAL A 137 0.70 -16.02 9.87
CA VAL A 137 0.94 -14.62 9.48
C VAL A 137 1.09 -14.47 7.96
N GLU A 138 1.78 -15.40 7.29
CA GLU A 138 1.89 -15.46 5.82
C GLU A 138 0.51 -15.57 5.16
N THR A 139 -0.32 -16.48 5.65
CA THR A 139 -1.69 -16.68 5.15
C THR A 139 -2.53 -15.41 5.30
N ALA A 140 -2.42 -14.76 6.46
CA ALA A 140 -3.16 -13.54 6.75
C ALA A 140 -2.66 -12.33 5.96
N LEU A 141 -1.36 -12.24 5.69
CA LEU A 141 -0.79 -11.20 4.83
C LEU A 141 -1.16 -11.44 3.36
N ALA A 142 -1.11 -12.68 2.88
CA ALA A 142 -1.55 -13.03 1.53
C ALA A 142 -3.00 -12.60 1.26
N ALA A 143 -3.88 -12.68 2.26
CA ALA A 143 -5.27 -12.22 2.17
C ALA A 143 -5.44 -10.72 1.86
N VAL A 144 -4.48 -9.91 2.31
CA VAL A 144 -4.48 -8.45 2.16
C VAL A 144 -3.50 -7.99 1.09
N THR A 145 -2.69 -8.90 0.52
CA THR A 145 -1.73 -8.62 -0.55
C THR A 145 -2.08 -9.38 -1.82
N VAL A 146 -2.99 -8.82 -2.62
CA VAL A 146 -3.30 -9.38 -3.94
C VAL A 146 -2.26 -8.95 -4.96
N SER A 147 -1.57 -9.93 -5.54
CA SER A 147 -0.68 -9.77 -6.68
C SER A 147 -1.50 -9.89 -7.97
N ALA A 148 -1.41 -8.92 -8.86
CA ALA A 148 -1.99 -8.99 -10.21
C ALA A 148 -0.88 -8.74 -11.25
N PRO A 149 -0.96 -9.36 -12.44
CA PRO A 149 0.08 -9.26 -13.46
C PRO A 149 0.18 -7.85 -14.07
N ASP A 150 -0.93 -7.11 -14.06
CA ASP A 150 -1.02 -5.77 -14.62
C ASP A 150 -1.85 -4.84 -13.72
N TYR A 151 -1.63 -3.53 -13.90
CA TYR A 151 -2.27 -2.48 -13.12
C TYR A 151 -3.80 -2.44 -13.31
N GLU A 152 -4.31 -2.78 -14.49
CA GLU A 152 -5.74 -2.72 -14.78
C GLU A 152 -6.49 -3.84 -14.06
N THR A 153 -5.94 -5.06 -14.05
CA THR A 153 -6.45 -6.19 -13.26
C THR A 153 -6.42 -5.88 -11.77
N LEU A 154 -5.36 -5.23 -11.27
CA LEU A 154 -5.28 -4.79 -9.88
C LEU A 154 -6.36 -3.73 -9.56
N GLU A 155 -6.50 -2.69 -10.39
CA GLU A 155 -7.53 -1.64 -10.22
C GLU A 155 -8.95 -2.24 -10.29
N PHE A 156 -9.17 -3.24 -11.14
CA PHE A 156 -10.42 -4.00 -11.22
C PHE A 156 -10.71 -4.77 -9.93
N PHE A 157 -9.76 -5.58 -9.45
CA PHE A 157 -9.90 -6.34 -8.20
C PHE A 157 -10.22 -5.43 -7.00
N TRP A 158 -9.53 -4.30 -6.88
CA TRP A 158 -9.80 -3.36 -5.78
C TRP A 158 -11.13 -2.64 -5.94
N THR A 159 -11.52 -2.30 -7.17
CA THR A 159 -12.85 -1.73 -7.43
C THR A 159 -13.94 -2.73 -7.00
N LEU A 160 -13.75 -4.01 -7.33
CA LEU A 160 -14.63 -5.11 -6.94
C LEU A 160 -14.70 -5.24 -5.40
N ARG A 161 -13.56 -5.38 -4.72
CA ARG A 161 -13.48 -5.49 -3.25
C ARG A 161 -14.07 -4.29 -2.51
N ARG A 162 -13.92 -3.07 -3.06
CA ARG A 162 -14.47 -1.85 -2.46
C ARG A 162 -15.99 -1.75 -2.60
N LEU A 163 -16.53 -2.17 -3.74
CA LEU A 163 -17.95 -2.00 -4.06
C LEU A 163 -18.81 -3.09 -3.43
N ILE A 164 -18.29 -4.31 -3.31
CA ILE A 164 -19.00 -5.41 -2.69
C ILE A 164 -18.99 -5.24 -1.17
N LYS A 165 -20.19 -5.14 -0.59
CA LYS A 165 -20.44 -5.27 0.85
C LYS A 165 -21.34 -6.49 1.05
N THR A 166 -21.03 -7.33 2.02
CA THR A 166 -21.96 -8.38 2.43
C THR A 166 -23.14 -7.72 3.13
N GLY A 167 -24.35 -8.28 3.01
CA GLY A 167 -25.58 -7.68 3.56
C GLY A 167 -25.53 -7.38 5.08
N THR A 168 -24.55 -7.93 5.79
CA THR A 168 -24.32 -7.77 7.24
C THR A 168 -23.13 -6.88 7.60
N GLY A 169 -22.33 -6.39 6.64
CA GLY A 169 -21.16 -5.56 6.95
C GLY A 169 -19.99 -5.67 5.94
N PRO A 170 -18.75 -5.34 6.36
CA PRO A 170 -17.56 -5.68 5.60
C PRO A 170 -17.33 -7.22 5.57
N MET A 171 -16.63 -7.72 4.55
CA MET A 171 -16.29 -9.15 4.40
C MET A 171 -15.44 -9.66 5.58
N SER A 172 -15.68 -10.89 6.04
CA SER A 172 -14.81 -11.59 7.03
C SER A 172 -13.42 -11.91 6.46
N LEU A 173 -12.42 -12.20 7.29
CA LEU A 173 -11.08 -12.55 6.80
C LEU A 173 -11.10 -13.79 5.91
N SER A 174 -11.84 -14.83 6.29
CA SER A 174 -12.03 -16.05 5.48
C SER A 174 -12.60 -15.72 4.11
N GLN A 175 -13.64 -14.88 4.05
CA GLN A 175 -14.24 -14.41 2.80
C GLN A 175 -13.23 -13.60 1.98
N GLN A 176 -12.44 -12.72 2.59
CA GLN A 176 -11.43 -11.93 1.89
C GLN A 176 -10.32 -12.79 1.28
N VAL A 177 -9.79 -13.76 2.03
CA VAL A 177 -8.77 -14.71 1.57
C VAL A 177 -9.32 -15.52 0.41
N ASN A 178 -10.51 -16.10 0.61
CA ASN A 178 -11.15 -16.97 -0.37
C ASN A 178 -11.44 -16.20 -1.65
N PHE A 179 -12.01 -15.00 -1.53
CA PHE A 179 -12.27 -14.10 -2.64
C PHE A 179 -10.99 -13.74 -3.41
N ALA A 180 -9.92 -13.33 -2.72
CA ALA A 180 -8.64 -13.00 -3.35
C ALA A 180 -8.05 -14.20 -4.10
N ARG A 181 -8.09 -15.39 -3.49
CA ARG A 181 -7.57 -16.63 -4.05
C ARG A 181 -8.37 -17.09 -5.26
N LEU A 182 -9.70 -17.11 -5.14
CA LEU A 182 -10.61 -17.52 -6.21
C LEU A 182 -10.57 -16.55 -7.38
N PHE A 183 -10.47 -15.24 -7.11
CA PHE A 183 -10.26 -14.25 -8.16
C PHE A 183 -8.95 -14.49 -8.91
N ALA A 184 -7.83 -14.66 -8.19
CA ALA A 184 -6.53 -14.91 -8.80
C ALA A 184 -6.56 -16.19 -9.65
N ALA A 185 -7.11 -17.28 -9.11
CA ALA A 185 -7.23 -18.56 -9.82
C ALA A 185 -8.11 -18.44 -11.07
N ALA A 186 -9.27 -17.77 -10.97
CA ALA A 186 -10.17 -17.58 -12.09
C ALA A 186 -9.56 -16.66 -13.17
N HIS A 187 -8.80 -15.64 -12.78
CA HIS A 187 -8.07 -14.77 -13.70
C HIS A 187 -6.96 -15.54 -14.44
N THR A 188 -6.10 -16.26 -13.71
CA THR A 188 -5.03 -17.07 -14.31
C THR A 188 -5.59 -18.09 -15.30
N ARG A 189 -6.69 -18.76 -14.93
CA ARG A 189 -7.37 -19.73 -15.80
C ARG A 189 -7.94 -19.07 -17.06
N ALA A 190 -8.65 -17.95 -16.92
CA ALA A 190 -9.22 -17.25 -18.06
C ALA A 190 -8.15 -16.77 -19.05
N VAL A 191 -6.96 -16.38 -18.55
CA VAL A 191 -5.81 -16.00 -19.40
C VAL A 191 -5.21 -17.21 -20.10
N ALA A 192 -4.98 -18.32 -19.39
CA ALA A 192 -4.42 -19.55 -19.96
C ALA A 192 -5.30 -20.15 -21.06
N GLU A 193 -6.63 -20.02 -20.94
CA GLU A 193 -7.59 -20.48 -21.97
C GLU A 193 -7.61 -19.57 -23.22
N ALA A 194 -7.07 -18.35 -23.13
CA ALA A 194 -7.05 -17.37 -24.21
C ALA A 194 -5.79 -17.43 -25.07
N GLU A 195 -4.70 -17.99 -24.54
CA GLU A 195 -3.46 -18.17 -25.29
C GLU A 195 -3.57 -19.41 -26.19
N PRO A 196 -3.33 -19.27 -27.52
CA PRO A 196 -3.25 -20.43 -28.39
C PRO A 196 -2.04 -21.29 -28.00
N PRO A 197 -2.13 -22.63 -28.14
CA PRO A 197 -0.98 -23.49 -27.85
C PRO A 197 0.21 -23.06 -28.72
N THR A 198 1.33 -22.78 -28.07
CA THR A 198 2.60 -22.51 -28.75
C THR A 198 3.04 -23.78 -29.49
N ASP A 199 3.45 -23.63 -30.75
CA ASP A 199 3.82 -24.72 -31.68
C ASP A 199 4.98 -25.61 -31.18
N ASP A 200 5.63 -25.28 -30.06
CA ASP A 200 6.74 -26.03 -29.46
C ASP A 200 6.30 -27.28 -28.66
N ASP A 201 5.02 -27.45 -28.33
CA ASP A 201 4.51 -28.61 -27.58
C ASP A 201 3.93 -29.74 -28.47
N ALA A 202 4.11 -29.65 -29.80
CA ALA A 202 3.65 -30.68 -30.75
C ALA A 202 4.48 -31.99 -30.72
N GLY A 203 5.45 -32.11 -29.80
CA GLY A 203 6.47 -33.16 -29.80
C GLY A 203 6.45 -34.16 -28.64
N SER A 204 5.42 -34.23 -27.80
CA SER A 204 5.34 -35.23 -26.72
C SER A 204 3.95 -35.90 -26.65
N PRO A 205 3.85 -37.21 -26.94
CA PRO A 205 2.58 -37.94 -26.84
C PRO A 205 2.38 -38.43 -25.41
N GLU A 206 1.87 -37.57 -24.54
CA GLU A 206 1.05 -37.95 -23.36
C GLU A 206 0.71 -36.66 -22.58
N ALA A 207 -0.33 -35.96 -23.01
CA ALA A 207 -1.02 -35.07 -22.08
C ALA A 207 -1.61 -35.95 -20.97
N PRO A 208 -1.33 -35.68 -19.67
CA PRO A 208 -1.94 -36.45 -18.60
C PRO A 208 -3.46 -36.33 -18.73
N PRO A 209 -4.21 -37.40 -18.39
CA PRO A 209 -5.65 -37.41 -18.55
C PRO A 209 -6.23 -36.20 -17.85
N ARG A 210 -7.08 -35.46 -18.57
CA ARG A 210 -7.94 -34.42 -18.00
C ARG A 210 -8.65 -35.08 -16.84
N THR A 211 -8.18 -34.80 -15.63
CA THR A 211 -8.85 -35.24 -14.43
C THR A 211 -10.10 -34.39 -14.37
N ASP A 212 -11.21 -35.00 -14.77
CA ASP A 212 -12.55 -34.55 -14.47
C ASP A 212 -12.71 -34.64 -12.95
N VAL A 213 -12.08 -33.71 -12.23
CA VAL A 213 -12.45 -33.42 -10.86
C VAL A 213 -13.82 -32.77 -10.96
N SER A 214 -14.84 -33.61 -10.81
CA SER A 214 -16.20 -33.21 -10.50
C SER A 214 -16.17 -32.49 -9.15
N GLU A 215 -15.94 -31.18 -9.17
CA GLU A 215 -16.09 -30.31 -8.01
C GLU A 215 -17.01 -29.12 -8.35
N GLY A 216 -18.24 -29.24 -7.86
CA GLY A 216 -19.12 -28.15 -7.40
C GLY A 216 -19.34 -26.95 -8.31
N GLY A 217 -20.36 -27.02 -9.17
CA GLY A 217 -21.39 -25.98 -9.40
C GLY A 217 -21.04 -24.47 -9.36
N GLY A 218 -19.81 -24.06 -9.66
CA GLY A 218 -19.44 -22.66 -9.89
C GLY A 218 -19.47 -22.38 -11.40
N GLY A 219 -20.15 -21.32 -11.82
CA GLY A 219 -20.15 -20.90 -13.22
C GLY A 219 -18.73 -20.76 -13.77
N ARG A 220 -18.55 -20.99 -15.08
CA ARG A 220 -17.25 -20.80 -15.73
C ARG A 220 -17.04 -19.30 -15.98
N LEU A 221 -15.97 -18.72 -15.44
CA LEU A 221 -15.63 -17.33 -15.70
C LEU A 221 -15.12 -17.15 -17.14
N SER A 222 -15.98 -16.67 -18.04
CA SER A 222 -15.54 -16.38 -19.41
C SER A 222 -14.60 -15.15 -19.45
N LEU A 223 -13.54 -15.20 -20.26
CA LEU A 223 -12.67 -14.04 -20.51
C LEU A 223 -13.47 -12.84 -21.01
N GLY A 224 -14.54 -13.07 -21.79
CA GLY A 224 -15.44 -12.02 -22.27
C GLY A 224 -16.16 -11.29 -21.13
N THR A 225 -16.66 -12.02 -20.12
CA THR A 225 -17.29 -11.43 -18.93
C THR A 225 -16.28 -10.60 -18.13
N LEU A 226 -15.08 -11.14 -17.90
CA LEU A 226 -14.00 -10.44 -17.21
C LEU A 226 -13.61 -9.15 -17.95
N THR A 227 -13.47 -9.22 -19.27
CA THR A 227 -13.08 -8.08 -20.12
C THR A 227 -14.16 -7.00 -20.09
N ARG A 228 -15.44 -7.39 -20.18
CA ARG A 228 -16.57 -6.47 -20.06
C ARG A 228 -16.60 -5.77 -18.70
N LEU A 229 -16.41 -6.52 -17.61
CA LEU A 229 -16.41 -5.95 -16.26
C LEU A 229 -15.22 -5.02 -16.03
N LYS A 230 -14.04 -5.38 -16.54
CA LYS A 230 -12.87 -4.49 -16.56
C LYS A 230 -13.17 -3.20 -17.31
N ALA A 231 -13.77 -3.28 -18.50
CA ALA A 231 -14.16 -2.12 -19.28
C ALA A 231 -15.16 -1.22 -18.53
N MET A 232 -16.19 -1.79 -17.90
CA MET A 232 -17.15 -1.05 -17.08
C MET A 232 -16.47 -0.36 -15.88
N ALA A 233 -15.56 -1.05 -15.20
CA ALA A 233 -14.80 -0.48 -14.08
C ALA A 233 -13.84 0.63 -14.54
N ALA A 234 -13.18 0.45 -15.69
CA ALA A 234 -12.28 1.41 -16.29
C ALA A 234 -13.05 2.68 -16.73
N GLU A 235 -14.20 2.52 -17.37
CA GLU A 235 -15.10 3.61 -17.76
C GLU A 235 -15.58 4.39 -16.53
N TYR A 236 -16.10 3.69 -15.51
CA TYR A 236 -16.53 4.30 -14.25
C TYR A 236 -15.38 5.08 -13.58
N ASN A 237 -14.19 4.48 -13.46
CA ASN A 237 -13.03 5.15 -12.88
C ASN A 237 -12.55 6.33 -13.74
N SER A 238 -12.69 6.27 -15.07
CA SER A 238 -12.40 7.38 -15.98
C SER A 238 -13.35 8.55 -15.75
N THR A 239 -14.65 8.27 -15.63
CA THR A 239 -15.66 9.27 -15.26
C THR A 239 -15.36 9.89 -13.90
N LEU A 240 -15.04 9.09 -12.88
CA LEU A 240 -14.64 9.63 -11.58
C LEU A 240 -13.41 10.55 -11.70
N LYS A 241 -12.42 10.16 -12.50
CA LYS A 241 -11.20 10.96 -12.73
C LYS A 241 -11.51 12.27 -13.46
N SER A 242 -12.36 12.27 -14.49
CA SER A 242 -12.71 13.48 -15.26
C SER A 242 -13.43 14.53 -14.41
N PHE A 243 -14.28 14.08 -13.47
CA PHE A 243 -14.97 14.96 -12.51
C PHE A 243 -14.19 15.21 -11.21
N GLY A 244 -13.00 14.63 -11.04
CA GLY A 244 -12.21 14.75 -9.81
C GLY A 244 -12.92 14.16 -8.57
N LEU A 245 -13.78 13.18 -8.78
CA LEU A 245 -14.60 12.54 -7.76
C LEU A 245 -13.91 11.31 -7.16
N ARG A 246 -14.24 11.02 -5.90
CA ARG A 246 -13.95 9.75 -5.22
C ARG A 246 -15.23 8.95 -5.10
N ASP A 247 -15.15 7.62 -5.13
CA ASP A 247 -16.32 6.73 -5.07
C ASP A 247 -17.23 7.00 -3.85
N TYR A 248 -16.65 7.19 -2.66
CA TYR A 248 -17.43 7.54 -1.47
C TYR A 248 -18.21 8.87 -1.62
N GLN A 249 -17.73 9.78 -2.48
CA GLN A 249 -18.40 11.05 -2.79
C GLN A 249 -19.59 10.84 -3.74
N VAL A 250 -19.64 9.78 -4.54
CA VAL A 250 -20.83 9.46 -5.34
C VAL A 250 -22.01 9.17 -4.41
N VAL A 251 -21.80 8.33 -3.40
CA VAL A 251 -22.85 8.02 -2.43
C VAL A 251 -23.13 9.23 -1.52
N SER A 252 -22.12 9.83 -0.89
CA SER A 252 -22.34 10.88 0.11
C SER A 252 -22.69 12.26 -0.47
N VAL A 253 -22.21 12.61 -1.67
CA VAL A 253 -22.39 13.93 -2.29
C VAL A 253 -23.38 13.85 -3.44
N MET A 254 -23.20 12.95 -4.41
CA MET A 254 -24.07 12.94 -5.60
C MET A 254 -25.50 12.47 -5.32
N ALA A 255 -25.65 11.44 -4.48
CA ALA A 255 -26.97 10.88 -4.17
C ALA A 255 -27.77 11.67 -3.13
N HIS A 256 -27.11 12.30 -2.15
CA HIS A 256 -27.78 12.89 -0.98
C HIS A 256 -27.72 14.43 -0.92
N MET A 257 -26.87 15.10 -1.70
CA MET A 257 -26.71 16.55 -1.60
C MET A 257 -27.66 17.32 -2.53
N GLY A 258 -28.51 18.17 -1.94
CA GLY A 258 -29.34 19.10 -2.70
C GLY A 258 -28.54 20.24 -3.35
N ARG A 259 -28.99 20.73 -4.51
CA ARG A 259 -28.31 21.78 -5.30
C ARG A 259 -28.02 23.05 -4.51
N GLY A 260 -28.95 23.51 -3.67
CA GLY A 260 -28.77 24.71 -2.85
C GLY A 260 -27.66 24.58 -1.80
N ARG A 261 -27.55 23.41 -1.16
CA ARG A 261 -26.46 23.12 -0.21
C ARG A 261 -25.12 22.98 -0.94
N ALA A 262 -25.10 22.36 -2.12
CA ALA A 262 -23.90 22.27 -2.94
C ALA A 262 -23.43 23.66 -3.40
N ALA A 263 -24.34 24.53 -3.84
CA ALA A 263 -24.04 25.89 -4.29
C ALA A 263 -23.50 26.78 -3.16
N SER A 264 -24.12 26.74 -1.97
CA SER A 264 -23.64 27.49 -0.80
C SER A 264 -22.25 27.02 -0.33
N LEU A 265 -22.01 25.71 -0.29
CA LEU A 265 -20.68 25.16 0.01
C LEU A 265 -19.65 25.50 -1.05
N LEU A 266 -20.04 25.51 -2.33
CA LEU A 266 -19.17 25.91 -3.44
C LEU A 266 -18.77 27.38 -3.29
N ALA A 267 -19.73 28.27 -3.02
CA ALA A 267 -19.48 29.70 -2.80
C ALA A 267 -18.55 29.94 -1.60
N LEU A 268 -18.80 29.27 -0.47
CA LEU A 268 -17.94 29.37 0.71
C LEU A 268 -16.51 28.89 0.42
N ARG A 269 -16.36 27.76 -0.28
CA ARG A 269 -15.02 27.22 -0.63
C ARG A 269 -14.31 28.06 -1.67
N ALA A 270 -15.03 28.65 -2.62
CA ALA A 270 -14.47 29.60 -3.58
C ALA A 270 -13.99 30.88 -2.87
N LEU A 271 -14.79 31.43 -1.95
CA LEU A 271 -14.37 32.57 -1.12
C LEU A 271 -13.12 32.23 -0.31
N LEU A 272 -13.11 31.08 0.35
CA LEU A 272 -11.96 30.62 1.13
C LEU A 272 -10.72 30.42 0.23
N LEU A 273 -10.88 29.90 -1.00
CA LEU A 273 -9.80 29.82 -1.98
C LEU A 273 -9.20 31.20 -2.29
N VAL A 274 -10.05 32.22 -2.48
CA VAL A 274 -9.63 33.60 -2.70
C VAL A 274 -8.88 34.16 -1.48
N VAL A 275 -9.42 33.96 -0.28
CA VAL A 275 -8.76 34.39 0.97
C VAL A 275 -7.38 33.76 1.09
N TYR A 276 -7.27 32.45 0.91
CA TYR A 276 -5.98 31.77 0.93
C TYR A 276 -5.05 32.29 -0.16
N ALA A 277 -5.52 32.50 -1.39
CA ALA A 277 -4.71 33.01 -2.49
C ALA A 277 -4.13 34.41 -2.18
N VAL A 278 -4.94 35.30 -1.61
CA VAL A 278 -4.51 36.66 -1.22
C VAL A 278 -3.52 36.59 -0.05
N CYS A 279 -3.79 35.80 0.99
CA CYS A 279 -2.90 35.67 2.14
C CYS A 279 -1.58 34.95 1.79
N LEU A 280 -1.62 33.97 0.89
CA LEU A 280 -0.44 33.20 0.48
C LEU A 280 0.37 33.87 -0.63
N ALA A 281 -0.18 34.82 -1.39
CA ALA A 281 0.55 35.45 -2.48
C ALA A 281 1.85 36.14 -2.00
N PRO A 282 1.87 36.95 -0.93
CA PRO A 282 3.12 37.49 -0.38
C PRO A 282 4.04 36.39 0.16
N ALA A 283 3.45 35.37 0.79
CA ALA A 283 4.20 34.27 1.41
C ALA A 283 4.78 33.28 0.38
N SER A 284 4.29 33.28 -0.85
CA SER A 284 4.81 32.46 -1.95
C SER A 284 6.24 32.85 -2.34
N VAL A 285 6.59 34.12 -2.15
CA VAL A 285 7.98 34.61 -2.30
C VAL A 285 8.88 33.87 -1.32
N LEU A 286 8.45 33.66 -0.08
CA LEU A 286 9.20 32.90 0.92
C LEU A 286 9.36 31.41 0.56
N GLY A 287 8.48 30.87 -0.29
CA GLY A 287 8.49 29.49 -0.77
C GLY A 287 9.33 29.24 -2.04
N LEU A 288 9.89 30.29 -2.66
CA LEU A 288 10.76 30.20 -3.84
C LEU A 288 11.96 29.24 -3.71
N PRO A 289 12.69 29.11 -2.58
CA PRO A 289 13.88 28.25 -2.49
C PRO A 289 13.51 26.78 -2.63
N LEU A 290 12.34 26.39 -2.11
CA LEU A 290 11.83 25.02 -2.21
C LEU A 290 11.46 24.70 -3.67
N LEU A 291 10.91 25.66 -4.41
CA LEU A 291 10.59 25.52 -5.83
C LEU A 291 11.87 25.41 -6.69
N LEU A 292 12.87 26.25 -6.42
CA LEU A 292 14.17 26.19 -7.10
C LEU A 292 14.91 24.88 -6.78
N ALA A 293 14.94 24.47 -5.51
CA ALA A 293 15.54 23.20 -5.10
C ALA A 293 14.89 22.00 -5.81
N ARG A 294 13.55 22.01 -5.95
CA ARG A 294 12.82 21.01 -6.73
C ARG A 294 13.25 21.00 -8.20
N GLY A 295 13.39 22.18 -8.81
CA GLY A 295 13.84 22.34 -10.20
C GLY A 295 15.24 21.74 -10.41
N VAL A 296 16.22 22.19 -9.63
CA VAL A 296 17.62 21.74 -9.70
C VAL A 296 17.74 20.24 -9.43
N ALA A 297 17.06 19.73 -8.41
CA ALA A 297 17.09 18.30 -8.08
C ALA A 297 16.49 17.44 -9.20
N SER A 298 15.43 17.90 -9.87
CA SER A 298 14.83 17.17 -11.00
C SER A 298 15.75 17.10 -12.22
N LEU A 299 16.51 18.16 -12.49
CA LEU A 299 17.50 18.21 -13.57
C LEU A 299 18.66 17.25 -13.28
N LYS A 300 19.19 17.25 -12.05
CA LYS A 300 20.27 16.34 -11.64
C LYS A 300 19.85 14.87 -11.63
N ALA A 301 18.63 14.58 -11.23
CA ALA A 301 18.10 13.22 -11.28
C ALA A 301 17.96 12.69 -12.73
N ARG A 302 17.52 13.53 -13.67
CA ARG A 302 17.47 13.18 -15.10
C ARG A 302 18.88 12.85 -15.64
N GLN A 303 19.89 13.61 -15.23
CA GLN A 303 21.29 13.35 -15.59
C GLN A 303 21.83 12.04 -14.98
N ALA A 304 21.42 11.69 -13.76
CA ALA A 304 21.83 10.44 -13.11
C ALA A 304 21.19 9.19 -13.75
N VAL A 305 19.91 9.27 -14.13
CA VAL A 305 19.22 8.18 -14.86
C VAL A 305 19.83 7.96 -16.24
N ALA A 306 20.22 9.03 -16.95
CA ALA A 306 20.85 8.94 -18.27
C ALA A 306 22.24 8.27 -18.25
N LYS A 307 22.93 8.23 -17.10
CA LYS A 307 24.26 7.63 -16.96
C LYS A 307 24.24 6.17 -16.50
N SER A 308 23.11 5.63 -16.03
CA SER A 308 23.04 4.27 -15.50
C SER A 308 22.12 3.39 -16.35
N SER A 309 22.70 2.43 -17.08
CA SER A 309 21.97 1.49 -17.94
C SER A 309 21.06 0.50 -17.19
N VAL A 310 21.20 0.38 -15.86
CA VAL A 310 20.53 -0.66 -15.06
C VAL A 310 19.39 -0.13 -14.17
N LYS A 311 19.31 1.19 -13.93
CA LYS A 311 18.31 1.76 -13.00
C LYS A 311 17.15 2.39 -13.79
N LEU A 312 16.05 1.63 -13.92
CA LEU A 312 14.84 2.04 -14.64
C LEU A 312 14.12 3.29 -14.06
N LYS A 313 14.39 3.69 -12.81
CA LYS A 313 13.90 4.96 -12.21
C LYS A 313 14.81 5.42 -11.06
N GLY A 314 15.49 6.57 -11.23
CA GLY A 314 16.37 7.17 -10.21
C GLY A 314 15.63 7.94 -9.11
N THR A 315 14.54 7.40 -8.56
CA THR A 315 13.67 8.09 -7.61
C THR A 315 14.35 8.41 -6.28
N ASP A 316 15.20 7.50 -5.78
CA ASP A 316 15.98 7.74 -4.55
C ASP A 316 17.00 8.87 -4.73
N VAL A 317 17.57 8.99 -5.93
CA VAL A 317 18.51 10.05 -6.28
C VAL A 317 17.81 11.41 -6.23
N VAL A 318 16.54 11.50 -6.64
CA VAL A 318 15.76 12.75 -6.54
C VAL A 318 15.60 13.18 -5.08
N ALA A 319 15.30 12.26 -4.17
CA ALA A 319 15.09 12.58 -2.76
C ALA A 319 16.38 13.10 -2.11
N THR A 320 17.50 12.42 -2.35
CA THR A 320 18.82 12.84 -1.87
C THR A 320 19.21 14.22 -2.40
N TRP A 321 19.04 14.47 -3.70
CA TRP A 321 19.36 15.78 -4.28
C TRP A 321 18.44 16.89 -3.80
N LYS A 322 17.16 16.63 -3.53
CA LYS A 322 16.27 17.62 -2.91
C LYS A 322 16.76 18.02 -1.52
N LEU A 323 17.18 17.05 -0.71
CA LEU A 323 17.72 17.31 0.63
C LEU A 323 19.03 18.09 0.58
N LEU A 324 19.98 17.65 -0.26
CA LEU A 324 21.28 18.32 -0.41
C LEU A 324 21.15 19.75 -0.94
N VAL A 325 20.33 19.97 -1.96
CA VAL A 325 20.11 21.32 -2.52
C VAL A 325 19.37 22.18 -1.51
N ALA A 326 18.37 21.65 -0.80
CA ALA A 326 17.67 22.41 0.24
C ALA A 326 18.60 22.80 1.39
N LEU A 327 19.50 21.91 1.82
CA LEU A 327 20.45 22.16 2.90
C LEU A 327 21.35 23.38 2.64
N VAL A 328 21.70 23.65 1.38
CA VAL A 328 22.54 24.78 0.99
C VAL A 328 21.71 26.00 0.58
N LEU A 329 20.68 25.80 -0.24
CA LEU A 329 19.92 26.90 -0.84
C LEU A 329 19.00 27.59 0.17
N VAL A 330 18.40 26.83 1.09
CA VAL A 330 17.44 27.39 2.07
C VAL A 330 18.15 28.35 3.04
N PRO A 331 19.28 28.00 3.69
CA PRO A 331 19.98 28.95 4.55
C PRO A 331 20.52 30.18 3.80
N LEU A 332 21.14 29.98 2.63
CA LEU A 332 21.69 31.08 1.83
C LEU A 332 20.63 32.13 1.50
N MET A 333 19.45 31.66 1.12
CA MET A 333 18.38 32.53 0.71
C MET A 333 17.63 33.14 1.91
N TRP A 334 17.62 32.49 3.08
CA TRP A 334 17.19 33.13 4.34
C TRP A 334 18.11 34.28 4.75
N CYS A 335 19.43 34.11 4.62
CA CYS A 335 20.38 35.21 4.80
C CYS A 335 20.09 36.35 3.81
N GLY A 336 19.77 36.02 2.55
CA GLY A 336 19.37 37.00 1.54
C GLY A 336 18.10 37.78 1.89
N TYR A 337 17.04 37.11 2.36
CA TYR A 337 15.82 37.79 2.78
C TYR A 337 16.00 38.62 4.04
N THR A 338 16.81 38.14 4.98
CA THR A 338 17.15 38.91 6.18
C THR A 338 17.90 40.18 5.76
N ALA A 339 18.93 40.07 4.91
CA ALA A 339 19.66 41.23 4.39
C ALA A 339 18.74 42.23 3.67
N ALA A 340 17.83 41.74 2.82
CA ALA A 340 16.84 42.59 2.16
C ALA A 340 15.90 43.30 3.15
N ALA A 341 15.49 42.61 4.22
CA ALA A 341 14.68 43.20 5.28
C ALA A 341 15.45 44.28 6.07
N CYS A 342 16.74 44.09 6.32
CA CYS A 342 17.58 45.11 6.98
C CYS A 342 17.75 46.35 6.08
N ILE A 343 18.01 46.18 4.77
CA ILE A 343 18.11 47.29 3.82
C ILE A 343 16.79 48.06 3.70
N LEU A 344 15.66 47.36 3.63
CA LEU A 344 14.34 48.00 3.58
C LEU A 344 13.99 48.69 4.91
N GLY A 345 14.49 48.16 6.02
CA GLY A 345 14.35 48.72 7.36
C GLY A 345 14.94 50.12 7.48
N GLU A 346 16.03 50.43 6.77
CA GLU A 346 16.62 51.78 6.75
C GLU A 346 15.65 52.87 6.27
N ALA A 347 14.64 52.50 5.47
CA ALA A 347 13.60 53.42 5.01
C ALA A 347 12.44 53.61 6.00
N LEU A 348 12.41 52.86 7.12
CA LEU A 348 11.35 52.91 8.12
C LEU A 348 11.71 53.86 9.28
N PRO A 349 10.73 54.57 9.86
CA PRO A 349 10.97 55.42 11.02
C PRO A 349 11.30 54.59 12.27
N PRO A 350 12.07 55.13 13.23
CA PRO A 350 12.29 54.49 14.51
C PRO A 350 10.97 54.17 15.22
N PRO A 351 10.85 53.00 15.87
CA PRO A 351 11.94 52.09 16.19
C PRO A 351 12.15 50.94 15.15
N TRP A 352 11.27 50.87 14.13
CA TRP A 352 11.18 49.75 13.19
C TRP A 352 12.40 49.51 12.31
N SER A 353 13.34 50.47 12.23
CA SER A 353 14.51 50.39 11.35
C SER A 353 15.41 49.20 11.64
N ASP A 354 15.70 48.94 12.92
CA ASP A 354 16.60 47.86 13.34
C ASP A 354 15.81 46.59 13.70
N GLU A 355 14.58 46.76 14.14
CA GLU A 355 13.72 45.68 14.64
C GLU A 355 13.24 44.77 13.52
N VAL A 356 12.98 45.32 12.33
CA VAL A 356 12.54 44.53 11.17
C VAL A 356 13.59 43.49 10.76
N CYS A 357 14.88 43.81 10.88
CA CYS A 357 15.99 42.90 10.61
C CYS A 357 15.98 41.69 11.57
N LEU A 358 15.83 41.96 12.87
CA LEU A 358 15.75 40.92 13.91
C LEU A 358 14.48 40.08 13.76
N LEU A 359 13.33 40.73 13.54
CA LEU A 359 12.05 40.04 13.33
C LEU A 359 12.10 39.14 12.10
N ALA A 360 12.70 39.60 11.00
CA ALA A 360 12.87 38.78 9.79
C ALA A 360 13.76 37.57 10.05
N PHE A 361 14.92 37.74 10.70
CA PHE A 361 15.82 36.62 10.98
C PHE A 361 15.17 35.51 11.81
N PHE A 362 14.46 35.88 12.88
CA PHE A 362 13.87 34.89 13.80
C PHE A 362 12.52 34.36 13.33
N PHE A 363 11.63 35.18 12.76
CA PHE A 363 10.24 34.78 12.51
C PHE A 363 9.93 34.42 11.05
N LEU A 364 10.73 34.88 10.08
CA LEU A 364 10.48 34.58 8.66
C LEU A 364 10.52 33.08 8.33
N PRO A 365 11.40 32.24 8.92
CA PRO A 365 11.36 30.79 8.72
C PRO A 365 10.04 30.16 9.19
N PHE A 366 9.47 30.62 10.30
CA PHE A 366 8.19 30.14 10.83
C PHE A 366 7.01 30.59 9.95
N LEU A 367 7.04 31.84 9.47
CA LEU A 367 6.05 32.35 8.52
C LEU A 367 6.09 31.56 7.20
N ALA A 368 7.28 31.24 6.69
CA ALA A 368 7.47 30.43 5.50
C ALA A 368 6.96 29.00 5.69
N TYR A 369 7.24 28.38 6.84
CA TYR A 369 6.67 27.08 7.19
C TYR A 369 5.14 27.12 7.24
N GLY A 370 4.57 28.15 7.88
CA GLY A 370 3.13 28.39 7.92
C GLY A 370 2.53 28.56 6.53
N ALA A 371 3.23 29.24 5.63
CA ALA A 371 2.84 29.41 4.23
C ALA A 371 2.83 28.08 3.46
N VAL A 372 3.83 27.23 3.66
CA VAL A 372 3.86 25.88 3.06
C VAL A 372 2.67 25.06 3.56
N LEU A 373 2.40 25.07 4.86
CA LEU A 373 1.27 24.33 5.45
C LEU A 373 -0.09 24.86 4.97
N ALA A 374 -0.24 26.19 4.88
CA ALA A 374 -1.44 26.82 4.35
C ALA A 374 -1.61 26.53 2.85
N GLY A 375 -0.53 26.45 2.08
CA GLY A 375 -0.54 25.98 0.68
C GLY A 375 -1.05 24.55 0.55
N ASP A 376 -0.69 23.66 1.47
CA ASP A 376 -1.21 22.29 1.49
C ASP A 376 -2.72 22.23 1.76
N ARG A 377 -3.22 23.07 2.67
CA ARG A 377 -4.66 23.21 2.95
C ARG A 377 -5.41 23.79 1.75
N LEU A 378 -4.85 24.82 1.11
CA LEU A 378 -5.39 25.43 -0.11
C LEU A 378 -5.61 24.38 -1.21
N LEU A 379 -4.62 23.52 -1.45
CA LEU A 379 -4.76 22.42 -2.41
C LEU A 379 -5.84 21.40 -2.00
N GLY A 380 -6.06 21.19 -0.71
CA GLY A 380 -7.18 20.38 -0.21
C GLY A 380 -8.54 20.98 -0.56
N VAL A 381 -8.70 22.29 -0.36
CA VAL A 381 -9.92 23.04 -0.69
C VAL A 381 -10.15 23.05 -2.20
N ALA A 382 -9.13 23.34 -2.99
CA ALA A 382 -9.21 23.36 -4.46
C ALA A 382 -9.69 22.00 -5.02
N ARG A 383 -9.14 20.89 -4.52
CA ARG A 383 -9.57 19.53 -4.90
C ARG A 383 -11.01 19.18 -4.51
N SER A 384 -11.63 19.97 -3.65
CA SER A 384 -12.99 19.74 -3.18
C SER A 384 -14.04 20.52 -3.98
N LEU A 385 -13.62 21.39 -4.91
CA LEU A 385 -14.50 22.17 -5.79
C LEU A 385 -15.11 21.33 -6.93
N PRO A 386 -14.36 20.48 -7.67
CA PRO A 386 -14.91 19.76 -8.82
C PRO A 386 -16.19 18.94 -8.50
N PRO A 387 -16.27 18.21 -7.37
CA PRO A 387 -17.49 17.50 -6.99
C PRO A 387 -18.70 18.42 -6.79
N LEU A 388 -18.51 19.58 -6.15
CA LEU A 388 -19.60 20.52 -5.89
C LEU A 388 -20.03 21.21 -7.19
N LEU A 389 -19.08 21.55 -8.04
CA LEU A 389 -19.33 22.12 -9.36
C LEU A 389 -20.14 21.16 -10.23
N ALA A 390 -19.80 19.86 -10.20
CA ALA A 390 -20.53 18.83 -10.93
C ALA A 390 -22.00 18.74 -10.51
N VAL A 391 -22.30 18.79 -9.20
CA VAL A 391 -23.70 18.79 -8.69
C VAL A 391 -24.47 20.04 -9.15
N VAL A 392 -23.81 21.19 -9.20
CA VAL A 392 -24.46 22.47 -9.53
C VAL A 392 -24.70 22.62 -11.04
N LEU A 393 -23.70 22.27 -11.85
CA LEU A 393 -23.69 22.49 -13.31
C LEU A 393 -24.30 21.33 -14.11
N TYR A 394 -24.16 20.08 -13.65
CA TYR A 394 -24.59 18.90 -14.41
C TYR A 394 -25.59 18.06 -13.60
N PRO A 395 -26.82 18.57 -13.35
CA PRO A 395 -27.80 17.91 -12.48
C PRO A 395 -28.31 16.57 -13.01
N ASP A 396 -28.28 16.35 -14.33
CA ASP A 396 -28.74 15.08 -14.91
C ASP A 396 -27.61 14.04 -14.91
N TYR A 397 -26.38 14.47 -15.13
CA TYR A 397 -25.19 13.61 -15.15
C TYR A 397 -24.89 12.99 -13.78
N ARG A 398 -25.34 13.62 -12.68
CA ARG A 398 -25.21 13.04 -11.32
C ARG A 398 -25.84 11.65 -11.23
N TRP A 399 -26.98 11.44 -11.89
CA TRP A 399 -27.71 10.18 -11.86
C TRP A 399 -27.03 9.15 -12.74
N GLN A 400 -26.47 9.57 -13.89
CA GLN A 400 -25.67 8.69 -14.73
C GLN A 400 -24.47 8.07 -13.99
N ILE A 401 -23.76 8.84 -13.16
CA ILE A 401 -22.64 8.30 -12.34
C ILE A 401 -23.16 7.33 -11.27
N VAL A 402 -24.30 7.65 -10.65
CA VAL A 402 -24.95 6.78 -9.65
C VAL A 402 -25.41 5.47 -10.30
N ASP A 403 -25.96 5.54 -11.52
CA ASP A 403 -26.43 4.38 -12.28
C ASP A 403 -25.26 3.56 -12.82
N GLN A 404 -24.18 4.17 -13.31
CA GLN A 404 -22.94 3.48 -13.65
C GLN A 404 -22.39 2.70 -12.46
N ARG A 405 -22.36 3.32 -11.27
CA ARG A 405 -21.95 2.66 -10.04
C ARG A 405 -22.89 1.50 -9.68
N ARG A 406 -24.20 1.69 -9.82
CA ARG A 406 -25.21 0.66 -9.52
C ARG A 406 -25.08 -0.53 -10.47
N ALA A 407 -25.02 -0.29 -11.78
CA ALA A 407 -24.87 -1.33 -12.79
C ALA A 407 -23.55 -2.10 -12.65
N LEU A 408 -22.45 -1.40 -12.32
CA LEU A 408 -21.19 -2.04 -12.00
C LEU A 408 -21.31 -2.93 -10.76
N LEU A 409 -21.94 -2.44 -9.70
CA LEU A 409 -22.13 -3.18 -8.45
C LEU A 409 -23.03 -4.42 -8.65
N GLU A 410 -24.13 -4.29 -9.39
CA GLU A 410 -25.03 -5.40 -9.73
C GLU A 410 -24.31 -6.48 -10.55
N ALA A 411 -23.57 -6.07 -11.59
CA ALA A 411 -22.82 -7.01 -12.43
C ALA A 411 -21.70 -7.71 -11.65
N MET A 412 -21.07 -7.00 -10.72
CA MET A 412 -20.06 -7.55 -9.82
C MET A 412 -20.64 -8.52 -8.79
N GLN A 413 -21.78 -8.20 -8.19
CA GLN A 413 -22.49 -9.09 -7.26
C GLN A 413 -22.94 -10.36 -7.97
N ALA A 414 -23.55 -10.25 -9.16
CA ALA A 414 -23.96 -11.40 -9.95
C ALA A 414 -22.78 -12.35 -10.25
N LEU A 415 -21.60 -11.80 -10.56
CA LEU A 415 -20.38 -12.60 -10.76
C LEU A 415 -19.99 -13.38 -9.51
N VAL A 416 -19.99 -12.68 -8.36
CA VAL A 416 -19.62 -13.26 -7.07
C VAL A 416 -20.59 -14.35 -6.64
N ASP A 417 -21.89 -14.11 -6.80
CA ASP A 417 -22.94 -15.07 -6.45
C ASP A 417 -22.89 -16.30 -7.37
N GLU A 418 -22.64 -16.13 -8.68
CA GLU A 418 -22.49 -17.21 -9.65
C GLU A 418 -21.33 -18.16 -9.31
N HIS A 419 -20.22 -17.60 -8.82
CA HIS A 419 -19.01 -18.37 -8.54
C HIS A 419 -18.86 -18.73 -7.05
N GLY A 420 -19.79 -18.32 -6.19
CA GLY A 420 -19.74 -18.56 -4.75
C GLY A 420 -18.47 -18.02 -4.09
N TRP A 421 -17.91 -16.90 -4.58
CA TRP A 421 -16.63 -16.38 -4.07
C TRP A 421 -16.69 -15.95 -2.60
N LEU A 422 -17.89 -15.72 -2.09
CA LEU A 422 -18.15 -15.35 -0.70
C LEU A 422 -18.72 -16.50 0.15
N ASP A 423 -18.89 -17.68 -0.42
CA ASP A 423 -19.42 -18.84 0.31
C ASP A 423 -18.31 -19.42 1.18
N GLU A 424 -18.53 -19.42 2.50
CA GLU A 424 -17.53 -19.94 3.46
C GLU A 424 -17.33 -21.45 3.32
N GLU A 425 -18.34 -22.19 2.83
CA GLU A 425 -18.29 -23.66 2.73
C GLU A 425 -17.52 -24.18 1.51
N ARG A 426 -17.41 -23.41 0.42
CA ARG A 426 -16.75 -23.88 -0.83
C ARG A 426 -15.22 -23.70 -0.83
N GLY A 427 -14.70 -22.81 0.01
CA GLY A 427 -13.27 -22.48 0.09
C GLY A 427 -12.51 -23.17 1.23
N ALA A 428 -13.20 -23.91 2.09
CA ALA A 428 -12.55 -24.67 3.15
C ALA A 428 -11.73 -25.79 2.51
N PRO A 429 -10.40 -25.87 2.73
CA PRO A 429 -9.69 -27.11 2.41
C PRO A 429 -10.43 -28.25 3.12
N SER A 430 -10.66 -29.36 2.39
CA SER A 430 -11.12 -30.61 3.00
C SER A 430 -10.41 -30.77 4.34
N PRO A 431 -11.13 -31.00 5.45
CA PRO A 431 -10.52 -30.98 6.76
C PRO A 431 -9.39 -32.00 6.75
N VAL A 432 -8.15 -31.52 6.70
CA VAL A 432 -7.01 -32.27 7.19
C VAL A 432 -7.42 -32.62 8.61
N ALA A 433 -7.67 -33.91 8.82
CA ALA A 433 -8.32 -34.43 10.00
C ALA A 433 -7.86 -33.68 11.26
N SER A 434 -8.74 -32.84 11.81
CA SER A 434 -8.51 -32.28 13.14
C SER A 434 -8.41 -33.45 14.11
N PRO A 435 -7.30 -33.66 14.84
CA PRO A 435 -7.22 -34.75 15.82
C PRO A 435 -8.04 -34.47 17.09
N LEU A 436 -8.88 -33.45 17.10
CA LEU A 436 -9.52 -32.96 18.31
C LEU A 436 -11.02 -32.74 18.04
N GLN A 437 -11.78 -33.82 18.16
CA GLN A 437 -13.19 -33.71 18.56
C GLN A 437 -13.23 -33.02 19.92
N SER A 438 -13.91 -31.88 19.99
CA SER A 438 -14.32 -31.27 21.26
C SER A 438 -15.21 -32.26 22.04
N PRO A 439 -15.00 -32.43 23.35
CA PRO A 439 -15.85 -33.30 24.15
C PRO A 439 -17.28 -32.75 24.19
N GLN A 440 -18.25 -33.59 23.82
CA GLN A 440 -19.67 -33.28 23.95
C GLN A 440 -19.98 -33.06 25.44
N THR A 441 -20.37 -31.84 25.80
CA THR A 441 -20.97 -31.54 27.11
C THR A 441 -22.32 -32.25 27.23
N PRO A 442 -22.56 -33.08 28.26
CA PRO A 442 -23.88 -33.67 28.48
C PRO A 442 -24.87 -32.61 28.97
N PRO A 443 -26.18 -32.77 28.71
CA PRO A 443 -27.18 -31.80 29.12
C PRO A 443 -27.33 -31.78 30.64
N LEU A 444 -27.37 -30.56 31.19
CA LEU A 444 -27.67 -30.30 32.60
C LEU A 444 -29.06 -30.86 32.93
N ARG A 445 -29.12 -31.82 33.87
CA ARG A 445 -30.37 -32.24 34.51
C ARG A 445 -30.84 -31.12 35.43
N SER A 446 -32.06 -30.66 35.22
CA SER A 446 -32.81 -29.80 36.12
C SER A 446 -33.06 -30.53 37.45
N GLY A 447 -32.66 -29.91 38.54
CA GLY A 447 -33.06 -30.22 39.92
C GLY A 447 -33.54 -28.94 40.59
#